data_AF-A0A8S9DQ66-F1
#
_entry.id   AF-A0A8S9DQ66-F1
#
_cell.length_a   1.000
_cell.length_b   1.000
_cell.length_c   1.000
_cell.angle_alpha   90.00
_cell.angle_beta   90.00
_cell.angle_gamma   90.00
#
_symmetry.space_group_name_H-M   'P 1'
#
loop_
_entity.id
_entity.type
_entity.pdbx_description
1 polymer ?
#
loop_
_entity_poly.entity_id
_entity_poly.type
_entity_poly.pdbx_seq_one_letter_code
_entity_poly.pdbx_strand_id
1 'polypeptide(L)'
;MGEPSRFQGHTITDKDAENITRVEELAYELKIDAVMTRNPATVAPDTTMCDTLNLFRQNRISGAPVILNNTLVGIISIEDLIRCLQKNDLSSPVSTYMSSKLLTVHGVDPVIDALKLFVSSDYGRLPVLDENNILAGIITKGDITSGILKALQKDYHAEEVRRYRASHLFEDIESDRSSLILRYNIKQGDFVRGGAASSAIKRALLRLGATPQIARRTGIAIYEAEMNLIIHTTNGGVIRVEIEPHQISINISDDGPGIENVELALRPGYSTATETVRELGFGAGMGLVNIQRCVDSMRLESVYGKGTNLRLKILLQKEESVGEGSTPNKEN
;
A
#
# COMPACT_ATOMS: atom_id res chain seq x y z
N MET A 1 -11.30 5.39 42.08
CA MET A 1 -12.19 4.70 41.13
C MET A 1 -11.86 5.23 39.75
N GLY A 2 -11.10 4.47 38.95
CA GLY A 2 -10.74 4.85 37.58
C GLY A 2 -11.81 4.40 36.62
N GLU A 3 -12.22 5.27 35.70
CA GLU A 3 -13.15 4.92 34.62
C GLU A 3 -12.56 3.83 33.71
N PRO A 4 -13.36 2.85 33.27
CA PRO A 4 -12.89 1.85 32.32
C PRO A 4 -12.71 2.46 30.93
N SER A 5 -11.53 2.26 30.35
CA SER A 5 -11.19 2.58 28.96
C SER A 5 -12.25 2.05 27.98
N ARG A 6 -12.82 2.94 27.16
CA ARG A 6 -13.90 2.66 26.20
C ARG A 6 -13.46 1.97 24.90
N PHE A 7 -12.24 1.44 24.83
CA PHE A 7 -11.80 0.63 23.71
C PHE A 7 -11.44 -0.77 24.20
N GLN A 8 -12.45 -1.64 24.33
CA GLN A 8 -12.23 -3.08 24.22
C GLN A 8 -11.99 -3.36 22.73
N GLY A 9 -10.74 -3.24 22.30
CA GLY A 9 -10.33 -3.73 20.99
C GLY A 9 -10.72 -5.20 20.88
N HIS A 10 -11.46 -5.56 19.84
CA HIS A 10 -11.65 -6.96 19.50
C HIS A 10 -10.27 -7.60 19.36
N THR A 11 -9.99 -8.61 20.18
CA THR A 11 -8.81 -9.46 19.99
C THR A 11 -8.99 -10.18 18.67
N ILE A 12 -8.31 -9.71 17.63
CA ILE A 12 -8.21 -10.35 16.31
C ILE A 12 -7.75 -11.79 16.57
N THR A 13 -8.56 -12.78 16.21
CA THR A 13 -8.17 -14.19 16.34
C THR A 13 -7.20 -14.57 15.22
N ASP A 14 -6.40 -15.62 15.37
CA ASP A 14 -5.51 -16.09 14.29
C ASP A 14 -6.28 -16.40 12.98
N LYS A 15 -7.57 -16.77 13.09
CA LYS A 15 -8.50 -16.93 11.95
C LYS A 15 -8.91 -15.61 11.28
N ASP A 16 -8.95 -14.51 12.04
CA ASP A 16 -9.22 -13.18 11.48
C ASP A 16 -7.98 -12.63 10.77
N ALA A 17 -6.77 -13.03 11.19
CA ALA A 17 -5.51 -12.66 10.56
C ALA A 17 -5.27 -13.35 9.20
N GLU A 18 -5.85 -14.53 8.97
CA GLU A 18 -5.79 -15.26 7.68
C GLU A 18 -6.66 -14.61 6.59
N ASN A 19 -7.66 -13.82 6.98
CA ASN A 19 -8.64 -13.26 6.06
C ASN A 19 -8.36 -11.80 5.72
N ILE A 20 -7.63 -11.58 4.62
CA ILE A 20 -7.50 -10.26 4.01
C ILE A 20 -8.87 -9.74 3.57
N THR A 21 -9.29 -8.64 4.15
CA THR A 21 -10.55 -7.97 3.85
C THR A 21 -10.48 -7.18 2.53
N ARG A 22 -11.64 -6.88 1.93
CA ARG A 22 -11.71 -5.96 0.76
C ARG A 22 -11.16 -4.57 1.10
N VAL A 23 -11.30 -4.13 2.34
CA VAL A 23 -10.75 -2.85 2.83
C VAL A 23 -9.24 -2.84 2.77
N GLU A 24 -8.59 -3.89 3.27
CA GLU A 24 -7.13 -4.03 3.23
C GLU A 24 -6.63 -4.08 1.79
N GLU A 25 -7.30 -4.84 0.94
CA GLU A 25 -6.97 -4.90 -0.49
C GLU A 25 -7.07 -3.53 -1.17
N LEU A 26 -8.16 -2.80 -0.95
CA LEU A 26 -8.35 -1.47 -1.53
C LEU A 26 -7.27 -0.48 -1.08
N ALA A 27 -6.70 -0.65 0.11
CA ALA A 27 -5.57 0.18 0.55
C ALA A 27 -4.32 -0.01 -0.34
N TYR A 28 -4.09 -1.20 -0.90
CA TYR A 28 -3.01 -1.47 -1.84
C TYR A 28 -3.35 -1.07 -3.29
N GLU A 29 -4.63 -1.11 -3.68
CA GLU A 29 -5.05 -0.78 -5.05
C GLU A 29 -5.28 0.70 -5.29
N LEU A 30 -5.90 1.40 -4.33
CA LEU A 30 -6.25 2.81 -4.48
C LEU A 30 -4.99 3.67 -4.44
N LYS A 31 -4.86 4.53 -5.45
CA LYS A 31 -3.80 5.53 -5.53
C LYS A 31 -4.20 6.78 -4.74
N ILE A 32 -3.20 7.45 -4.17
CA ILE A 32 -3.38 8.67 -3.37
C ILE A 32 -4.05 9.77 -4.20
N ASP A 33 -3.69 9.92 -5.47
CA ASP A 33 -4.25 10.93 -6.37
C ASP A 33 -5.78 10.79 -6.61
N ALA A 34 -6.32 9.59 -6.40
CA ALA A 34 -7.73 9.26 -6.56
C ALA A 34 -8.57 9.64 -5.32
N VAL A 35 -7.92 9.85 -4.17
CA VAL A 35 -8.58 10.13 -2.90
C VAL A 35 -8.16 11.45 -2.25
N MET A 36 -7.01 12.02 -2.63
CA MET A 36 -6.48 13.27 -2.05
C MET A 36 -7.36 14.49 -2.33
N THR A 37 -7.24 15.50 -1.48
CA THR A 37 -7.73 16.84 -1.77
C THR A 37 -6.72 17.57 -2.66
N ARG A 38 -7.13 17.90 -3.89
CA ARG A 38 -6.31 18.65 -4.86
C ARG A 38 -6.34 20.15 -4.57
N ASN A 39 -5.26 20.84 -4.92
CA ASN A 39 -5.11 22.30 -4.77
C ASN A 39 -5.50 22.79 -3.35
N PRO A 40 -4.83 22.30 -2.29
CA PRO A 40 -5.14 22.71 -0.93
C PRO A 40 -4.87 24.20 -0.73
N ALA A 41 -5.58 24.82 0.20
CA ALA A 41 -5.23 26.17 0.65
C ALA A 41 -3.84 26.16 1.30
N THR A 42 -3.01 27.14 0.95
CA THR A 42 -1.63 27.28 1.44
C THR A 42 -1.42 28.61 2.15
N VAL A 43 -0.39 28.70 2.99
CA VAL A 43 0.07 29.97 3.60
C VAL A 43 1.54 30.20 3.29
N ALA A 44 2.00 31.45 3.39
CA ALA A 44 3.42 31.78 3.27
C ALA A 44 4.08 31.81 4.67
N PRO A 45 5.42 31.64 4.78
CA PRO A 45 6.10 31.60 6.08
C PRO A 45 6.00 32.89 6.89
N ASP A 46 5.79 34.03 6.22
CA ASP A 46 5.62 35.37 6.76
C ASP A 46 4.15 35.74 7.04
N THR A 47 3.20 34.90 6.61
CA THR A 47 1.78 35.07 6.95
C THR A 47 1.60 35.05 8.47
N THR A 48 0.76 35.92 9.02
CA THR A 48 0.54 35.97 10.47
C THR A 48 -0.28 34.78 10.96
N MET A 49 -0.11 34.41 12.23
CA MET A 49 -0.94 33.38 12.87
C MET A 49 -2.42 33.79 12.92
N CYS A 50 -2.73 35.09 13.05
CA CYS A 50 -4.09 35.63 12.96
C CYS A 50 -4.73 35.38 11.57
N ASP A 51 -4.01 35.68 10.49
CA ASP A 51 -4.51 35.46 9.13
C ASP A 51 -4.68 33.97 8.84
N THR A 52 -3.77 33.14 9.36
CA THR A 52 -3.85 31.68 9.27
C THR A 52 -5.09 31.15 10.00
N LEU A 53 -5.41 31.65 11.19
CA LEU A 53 -6.64 31.32 11.92
C LEU A 53 -7.89 31.68 11.10
N ASN A 54 -7.90 32.86 10.48
CA ASN A 54 -9.00 33.30 9.62
C ASN A 54 -9.17 32.40 8.40
N LEU A 55 -8.06 32.04 7.74
CA LEU A 55 -8.04 31.11 6.61
C LEU A 55 -8.64 29.75 6.99
N PHE A 56 -8.24 29.19 8.14
CA PHE A 56 -8.74 27.91 8.61
C PHE A 56 -10.24 27.93 8.84
N ARG A 57 -10.73 28.98 9.50
CA ARG A 57 -12.16 29.16 9.77
C ARG A 57 -12.97 29.34 8.48
N GLN A 58 -12.49 30.16 7.54
CA GLN A 58 -13.18 30.44 6.28
C GLN A 58 -13.26 29.18 5.40
N ASN A 59 -12.15 28.45 5.27
CA ASN A 59 -12.07 27.27 4.41
C ASN A 59 -12.50 25.97 5.11
N ARG A 60 -12.87 26.04 6.40
CA ARG A 60 -13.22 24.88 7.25
C ARG A 60 -12.14 23.79 7.23
N ILE A 61 -10.88 24.22 7.26
CA ILE A 61 -9.72 23.35 7.31
C ILE A 61 -9.05 23.46 8.68
N SER A 62 -8.34 22.41 9.07
CA SER A 62 -7.64 22.34 10.36
C SER A 62 -6.12 22.45 10.23
N GLY A 63 -5.63 22.84 9.06
CA GLY A 63 -4.20 22.87 8.72
C GLY A 63 -3.97 23.11 7.23
N ALA A 64 -2.81 23.66 6.91
CA ALA A 64 -2.41 24.06 5.56
C ALA A 64 -0.91 23.79 5.33
N PRO A 65 -0.51 23.45 4.10
CA PRO A 65 0.89 23.49 3.70
C PRO A 65 1.43 24.92 3.68
N VAL A 66 2.70 25.08 4.03
CA VAL A 66 3.43 26.36 3.99
C VAL A 66 4.33 26.37 2.76
N ILE A 67 4.12 27.34 1.86
CA ILE A 67 4.83 27.46 0.59
C ILE A 67 5.66 28.73 0.54
N LEU A 68 6.91 28.63 0.08
CA LEU A 68 7.78 29.75 -0.22
C LEU A 68 8.34 29.57 -1.64
N ASN A 69 8.14 30.55 -2.53
CA ASN A 69 8.63 30.50 -3.92
C ASN A 69 8.27 29.20 -4.66
N ASN A 70 7.03 28.73 -4.49
CA ASN A 70 6.51 27.47 -5.05
C ASN A 70 7.12 26.18 -4.47
N THR A 71 7.92 26.29 -3.42
CA THR A 71 8.51 25.15 -2.69
C THR A 71 7.76 24.92 -1.38
N LEU A 72 7.46 23.66 -1.08
CA LEU A 72 6.93 23.26 0.22
C LEU A 72 8.02 23.37 1.29
N VAL A 73 7.81 24.26 2.27
CA VAL A 73 8.81 24.55 3.32
C VAL A 73 8.33 24.22 4.73
N GLY A 74 7.05 23.90 4.90
CA GLY A 74 6.51 23.55 6.20
C GLY A 74 5.06 23.11 6.16
N ILE A 75 4.55 22.75 7.33
CA ILE A 75 3.13 22.49 7.55
C ILE A 75 2.68 23.17 8.84
N ILE A 76 1.47 23.74 8.81
CA ILE A 76 0.84 24.38 9.96
C ILE A 76 -0.54 23.78 10.22
N SER A 77 -0.90 23.62 11.48
CA SER A 77 -2.10 22.93 11.93
C SER A 77 -2.84 23.68 13.04
N ILE A 78 -4.05 23.20 13.38
CA ILE A 78 -4.84 23.77 14.47
C ILE A 78 -4.16 23.62 15.82
N GLU A 79 -3.32 22.60 16.00
CA GLU A 79 -2.52 22.43 17.22
C GLU A 79 -1.51 23.55 17.37
N ASP A 80 -0.90 24.00 16.27
CA ASP A 80 0.02 25.12 16.26
C ASP A 80 -0.68 26.45 16.59
N LEU A 81 -1.91 26.63 16.10
CA LEU A 81 -2.76 27.74 16.49
C LEU A 81 -3.10 27.69 17.98
N ILE A 82 -3.39 26.52 18.54
CA ILE A 82 -3.63 26.37 19.98
C ILE A 82 -2.38 26.76 20.79
N ARG A 83 -1.20 26.28 20.39
CA ARG A 83 0.08 26.66 21.04
C ARG A 83 0.37 28.16 20.95
N CYS A 84 0.09 28.78 19.81
CA CYS A 84 0.21 30.22 19.60
C CYS A 84 -0.77 31.02 20.49
N LEU A 85 -2.03 30.59 20.56
CA LEU A 85 -3.07 31.23 21.39
C LEU A 85 -2.73 31.17 22.89
N GLN A 86 -2.19 30.05 23.37
CA GLN A 86 -1.71 29.93 24.76
C GLN A 86 -0.61 30.94 25.11
N LYS A 87 0.16 31.37 24.11
CA LYS A 87 1.22 32.39 24.25
C LYS A 87 0.74 33.81 23.96
N ASN A 88 -0.53 34.01 23.59
CA ASN A 88 -1.10 35.28 23.12
C ASN A 88 -0.29 35.92 21.97
N ASP A 89 0.17 35.10 21.02
CA ASP A 89 1.19 35.50 20.02
C ASP A 89 0.66 35.48 18.58
N LEU A 90 -0.57 35.98 18.37
CA LEU A 90 -1.24 35.93 17.06
C LEU A 90 -0.59 36.80 15.97
N SER A 91 0.25 37.76 16.36
CA SER A 91 0.99 38.61 15.43
C SER A 91 2.24 37.95 14.85
N SER A 92 2.70 36.84 15.44
CA SER A 92 3.90 36.16 14.96
C SER A 92 3.68 35.50 13.59
N PRO A 93 4.74 35.35 12.80
CA PRO A 93 4.68 34.68 11.50
C PRO A 93 4.53 33.16 11.66
N VAL A 94 3.91 32.52 10.67
CA VAL A 94 3.71 31.05 10.60
C VAL A 94 5.02 30.30 10.74
N SER A 95 6.11 30.82 10.18
CA SER A 95 7.46 30.24 10.29
C SER A 95 7.93 29.96 11.72
N THR A 96 7.41 30.67 12.72
CA THR A 96 7.75 30.46 14.14
C THR A 96 7.12 29.18 14.71
N TYR A 97 5.96 28.77 14.18
CA TYR A 97 5.17 27.67 14.74
C TYR A 97 5.06 26.45 13.82
N MET A 98 5.32 26.61 12.52
CA MET A 98 5.23 25.53 11.54
C MET A 98 6.22 24.40 11.84
N SER A 99 5.85 23.18 11.45
CA SER A 99 6.80 22.07 11.39
C SER A 99 7.54 22.10 10.05
N SER A 100 8.87 22.16 10.10
CA SER A 100 9.76 22.07 8.93
C SER A 100 10.19 20.63 8.61
N LYS A 101 9.99 19.68 9.53
CA LYS A 101 10.19 18.25 9.26
C LYS A 101 8.95 17.74 8.52
N LEU A 102 9.09 17.62 7.21
CA LEU A 102 8.00 17.23 6.31
C LEU A 102 7.99 15.72 6.11
N LEU A 103 6.83 15.10 6.28
CA LEU A 103 6.54 13.78 5.73
C LEU A 103 5.59 13.98 4.56
N THR A 104 6.00 13.52 3.39
CA THR A 104 5.26 13.68 2.14
C THR A 104 5.01 12.34 1.48
N VAL A 105 4.07 12.33 0.55
CA VAL A 105 3.74 11.19 -0.30
C VAL A 105 3.56 11.66 -1.74
N HIS A 106 3.63 10.77 -2.72
CA HIS A 106 3.34 11.07 -4.11
C HIS A 106 1.94 10.61 -4.52
N GLY A 107 1.38 11.27 -5.52
CA GLY A 107 0.03 10.93 -6.01
C GLY A 107 -0.07 9.50 -6.56
N VAL A 108 1.02 8.97 -7.11
CA VAL A 108 1.10 7.61 -7.69
C VAL A 108 1.26 6.52 -6.63
N ASP A 109 1.53 6.88 -5.38
CA ASP A 109 1.69 5.92 -4.29
C ASP A 109 0.34 5.32 -3.91
N PRO A 110 0.30 4.06 -3.46
CA PRO A 110 -0.90 3.49 -2.86
C PRO A 110 -1.28 4.13 -1.52
N VAL A 111 -2.58 4.08 -1.22
CA VAL A 111 -3.16 4.58 0.04
C VAL A 111 -2.53 3.90 1.28
N ILE A 112 -2.12 2.64 1.18
CA ILE A 112 -1.48 1.91 2.28
C ILE A 112 -0.19 2.59 2.76
N ASP A 113 0.54 3.28 1.88
CA ASP A 113 1.79 3.93 2.25
C ASP A 113 1.52 5.21 3.06
N ALA A 114 0.48 5.97 2.72
CA ALA A 114 -0.02 7.04 3.58
C ALA A 114 -0.52 6.49 4.94
N LEU A 115 -1.22 5.34 4.96
CA LEU A 115 -1.66 4.70 6.21
C LEU A 115 -0.49 4.28 7.09
N LYS A 116 0.58 3.71 6.52
CA LYS A 116 1.80 3.36 7.26
C LYS A 116 2.40 4.60 7.93
N LEU A 117 2.57 5.69 7.19
CA LEU A 117 3.07 6.97 7.73
C LEU A 117 2.17 7.52 8.85
N PHE A 118 0.85 7.40 8.69
CA PHE A 118 -0.12 7.83 9.70
C PHE A 118 -0.14 7.00 11.00
N VAL A 119 0.36 5.77 10.95
CA VAL A 119 0.50 4.88 12.11
C VAL A 119 1.85 5.08 12.79
N SER A 120 2.90 5.29 12.00
CA SER A 120 4.26 5.49 12.52
C SER A 120 4.56 6.94 12.94
N SER A 121 3.61 7.86 12.80
CA SER A 121 3.79 9.28 13.11
C SER A 121 2.53 9.91 13.71
N ASP A 122 2.70 11.05 14.37
CA ASP A 122 1.61 11.82 14.96
C ASP A 122 0.95 12.80 13.96
N TYR A 123 1.38 12.79 12.69
CA TYR A 123 0.83 13.69 11.69
C TYR A 123 -0.60 13.30 11.32
N GLY A 124 -1.52 14.26 11.33
CA GLY A 124 -2.92 14.05 10.90
C GLY A 124 -3.16 14.22 9.39
N ARG A 125 -2.16 14.71 8.66
CA ARG A 125 -2.23 15.00 7.22
C ARG A 125 -0.84 14.89 6.58
N LEU A 126 -0.79 14.55 5.30
CA LEU A 126 0.45 14.45 4.53
C LEU A 126 0.29 15.30 3.25
N PRO A 127 1.22 16.23 2.97
CA PRO A 127 1.28 16.89 1.68
C PRO A 127 1.58 15.87 0.58
N VAL A 128 0.89 16.01 -0.56
CA VAL A 128 1.07 15.16 -1.73
C VAL A 128 1.86 15.91 -2.79
N LEU A 129 2.96 15.35 -3.24
CA LEU A 129 3.83 15.92 -4.27
C LEU A 129 3.58 15.28 -5.65
N ASP A 130 3.79 16.05 -6.71
CA ASP A 130 3.87 15.53 -8.08
C ASP A 130 5.27 14.99 -8.43
N GLU A 131 5.46 14.61 -9.70
CA GLU A 131 6.74 14.12 -10.23
C GLU A 131 7.86 15.17 -10.21
N ASN A 132 7.52 16.47 -10.14
CA ASN A 132 8.46 17.58 -10.08
C ASN A 132 8.73 18.05 -8.63
N ASN A 133 8.29 17.30 -7.63
CA ASN A 133 8.33 17.68 -6.20
C ASN A 133 7.55 18.97 -5.88
N ILE A 134 6.56 19.32 -6.69
CA ILE A 134 5.66 20.44 -6.45
C ILE A 134 4.43 19.93 -5.70
N LEU A 135 3.91 20.74 -4.78
CA LEU A 135 2.70 20.40 -4.03
C LEU A 135 1.50 20.24 -4.97
N ALA A 136 1.01 19.01 -5.09
CA ALA A 136 -0.16 18.65 -5.90
C ALA A 136 -1.45 18.54 -5.07
N GLY A 137 -1.33 18.19 -3.80
CA GLY A 137 -2.48 17.88 -2.96
C GLY A 137 -2.16 17.77 -1.48
N ILE A 138 -3.18 17.38 -0.71
CA ILE A 138 -3.05 16.96 0.68
C ILE A 138 -3.93 15.74 0.91
N ILE A 139 -3.47 14.79 1.72
CA ILE A 139 -4.25 13.61 2.11
C ILE A 139 -4.37 13.50 3.63
N THR A 140 -5.54 13.10 4.10
CA THR A 140 -5.86 12.87 5.51
C THR A 140 -6.45 11.47 5.73
N LYS A 141 -6.52 11.03 6.99
CA LYS A 141 -7.23 9.79 7.38
C LYS A 141 -8.72 9.81 6.94
N GLY A 142 -9.34 11.00 6.92
CA GLY A 142 -10.72 11.19 6.48
C GLY A 142 -10.89 10.99 4.97
N ASP A 143 -9.97 11.54 4.17
CA ASP A 143 -9.95 11.36 2.72
C ASP A 143 -9.82 9.89 2.34
N ILE A 144 -8.90 9.17 3.00
CA ILE A 144 -8.68 7.73 2.80
C ILE A 144 -9.95 6.95 3.14
N THR A 145 -10.54 7.19 4.30
CA THR A 145 -11.78 6.53 4.73
C THR A 145 -12.90 6.76 3.72
N SER A 146 -13.10 8.01 3.28
CA SER A 146 -14.13 8.33 2.28
C SER A 146 -13.83 7.69 0.92
N GLY A 147 -12.56 7.64 0.51
CA GLY A 147 -12.13 7.03 -0.75
C GLY A 147 -12.37 5.52 -0.79
N ILE A 148 -11.99 4.82 0.27
CA ILE A 148 -12.23 3.37 0.42
C ILE A 148 -13.74 3.08 0.41
N LEU A 149 -14.55 3.86 1.15
CA LEU A 149 -16.01 3.70 1.16
C LEU A 149 -16.62 3.85 -0.24
N LYS A 150 -16.19 4.86 -1.02
CA LYS A 150 -16.65 5.06 -2.40
C LYS A 150 -16.23 3.91 -3.31
N ALA A 151 -15.02 3.37 -3.14
CA ALA A 151 -14.52 2.25 -3.93
C ALA A 151 -15.31 0.96 -3.65
N LEU A 152 -15.58 0.66 -2.37
CA LEU A 152 -16.41 -0.48 -1.96
C LEU A 152 -17.80 -0.46 -2.61
N GLN A 153 -18.41 0.71 -2.72
CA GLN A 153 -19.72 0.87 -3.37
C GLN A 153 -19.68 0.58 -4.88
N LYS A 154 -18.54 0.79 -5.55
CA LYS A 154 -18.39 0.66 -7.00
C LYS A 154 -18.22 -0.79 -7.47
N ASP A 155 -17.64 -1.65 -6.62
CA ASP A 155 -17.34 -3.04 -6.98
C ASP A 155 -18.57 -3.95 -7.04
N TYR A 156 -19.65 -3.60 -6.31
CA TYR A 156 -20.88 -4.39 -6.29
C TYR A 156 -21.51 -4.58 -7.69
N HIS A 157 -21.24 -3.67 -8.62
CA HIS A 157 -21.76 -3.74 -9.99
C HIS A 157 -20.83 -4.44 -11.01
N ALA A 158 -19.55 -4.67 -10.68
CA ALA A 158 -18.57 -5.22 -11.62
C ALA A 158 -18.36 -6.74 -11.47
N GLU A 159 -18.60 -7.30 -10.29
CA GLU A 159 -18.39 -8.73 -10.02
C GLU A 159 -19.47 -9.63 -10.66
N GLU A 160 -20.72 -9.17 -10.78
CA GLU A 160 -21.80 -9.97 -11.39
C GLU A 160 -21.57 -10.29 -12.88
N VAL A 161 -20.84 -9.44 -13.62
CA VAL A 161 -20.64 -9.62 -15.08
C VAL A 161 -19.44 -10.56 -15.38
N ARG A 162 -18.46 -10.67 -14.48
CA ARG A 162 -17.22 -11.46 -14.75
C ARG A 162 -17.34 -12.95 -14.47
N ARG A 163 -18.24 -13.37 -13.58
CA ARG A 163 -18.47 -14.80 -13.27
C ARG A 163 -18.84 -15.64 -14.48
N TYR A 164 -19.30 -15.03 -15.57
CA TYR A 164 -19.81 -15.75 -16.74
C TYR A 164 -18.76 -16.15 -17.80
N ARG A 165 -17.47 -15.81 -17.67
CA ARG A 165 -16.48 -16.00 -18.77
C ARG A 165 -15.14 -16.64 -18.40
N ALA A 166 -14.97 -17.17 -17.20
CA ALA A 166 -13.65 -17.50 -16.64
C ALA A 166 -13.34 -19.00 -16.43
N SER A 167 -14.21 -19.94 -16.77
CA SER A 167 -13.99 -21.36 -16.41
C SER A 167 -13.21 -22.20 -17.44
N HIS A 168 -13.16 -21.84 -18.73
CA HIS A 168 -12.78 -22.81 -19.78
C HIS A 168 -11.29 -22.80 -20.21
N LEU A 169 -10.35 -22.20 -19.47
CA LEU A 169 -8.95 -22.09 -19.93
C LEU A 169 -8.15 -23.40 -19.79
N PHE A 170 -8.48 -24.24 -18.79
CA PHE A 170 -7.78 -25.51 -18.56
C PHE A 170 -8.64 -26.75 -18.88
N GLU A 171 -9.95 -26.59 -19.03
CA GLU A 171 -10.90 -27.70 -19.28
C GLU A 171 -10.67 -28.43 -20.61
N ASP A 172 -10.15 -27.73 -21.62
CA ASP A 172 -9.92 -28.27 -22.98
C ASP A 172 -8.47 -28.78 -23.21
N ILE A 173 -7.61 -28.78 -22.18
CA ILE A 173 -6.20 -29.18 -22.31
C ILE A 173 -5.98 -30.57 -21.69
N GLU A 174 -5.87 -31.60 -22.52
CA GLU A 174 -5.43 -32.93 -22.08
C GLU A 174 -3.93 -32.91 -21.75
N SER A 175 -3.60 -32.88 -20.45
CA SER A 175 -2.23 -32.96 -19.95
C SER A 175 -2.20 -33.59 -18.56
N ASP A 176 -1.16 -34.35 -18.24
CA ASP A 176 -0.91 -34.86 -16.88
C ASP A 176 -0.72 -33.72 -15.86
N ARG A 177 -0.26 -32.54 -16.34
CA ARG A 177 -0.13 -31.32 -15.55
C ARG A 177 -0.20 -30.10 -16.46
N SER A 178 -1.15 -29.21 -16.19
CA SER A 178 -1.27 -27.91 -16.86
C SER A 178 -0.92 -26.80 -15.87
N SER A 179 -0.07 -25.86 -16.30
CA SER A 179 0.22 -24.66 -15.52
C SER A 179 0.31 -23.42 -16.41
N LEU A 180 -0.15 -22.29 -15.89
CA LEU A 180 0.04 -20.99 -16.53
C LEU A 180 1.22 -20.28 -15.87
N ILE A 181 2.24 -19.96 -16.66
CA ILE A 181 3.42 -19.23 -16.17
C ILE A 181 3.33 -17.77 -16.63
N LEU A 182 3.29 -16.86 -15.66
CA LEU A 182 3.36 -15.42 -15.88
C LEU A 182 4.73 -14.92 -15.41
N ARG A 183 5.40 -14.10 -16.24
CA ARG A 183 6.72 -13.55 -15.93
C ARG A 183 6.72 -12.04 -16.08
N TYR A 184 7.23 -11.34 -15.07
CA TYR A 184 7.34 -9.89 -15.03
C TYR A 184 8.77 -9.49 -14.68
N ASN A 185 9.33 -8.56 -15.45
CA ASN A 185 10.62 -7.94 -15.16
C ASN A 185 10.35 -6.64 -14.41
N ILE A 186 10.92 -6.51 -13.22
CA ILE A 186 10.80 -5.32 -12.37
C ILE A 186 12.10 -4.54 -12.48
N LYS A 187 12.03 -3.24 -12.72
CA LYS A 187 13.19 -2.36 -12.79
C LYS A 187 13.44 -1.70 -11.43
N GLN A 188 14.70 -1.61 -11.03
CA GLN A 188 15.10 -0.84 -9.85
C GLN A 188 14.63 0.61 -9.99
N GLY A 189 14.09 1.19 -8.91
CA GLY A 189 13.68 2.59 -8.86
C GLY A 189 12.45 2.97 -9.69
N ASP A 190 11.77 2.03 -10.37
CA ASP A 190 10.55 2.30 -11.14
C ASP A 190 9.30 2.37 -10.24
N PHE A 191 9.29 3.34 -9.33
CA PHE A 191 8.17 3.57 -8.39
C PHE A 191 6.86 3.95 -9.11
N VAL A 192 6.96 4.61 -10.27
CA VAL A 192 5.81 5.02 -11.08
C VAL A 192 4.97 3.81 -11.51
N ARG A 193 5.62 2.70 -11.89
CA ARG A 193 4.94 1.46 -12.27
C ARG A 193 4.78 0.48 -11.13
N GLY A 194 5.05 0.92 -9.89
CA GLY A 194 4.95 0.09 -8.70
C GLY A 194 3.54 -0.49 -8.49
N GLY A 195 3.48 -1.81 -8.34
CA GLY A 195 2.24 -2.57 -8.15
C GLY A 195 1.55 -2.98 -9.46
N ALA A 196 2.15 -2.68 -10.61
CA ALA A 196 1.58 -3.05 -11.91
C ALA A 196 1.58 -4.58 -12.13
N ALA A 197 2.65 -5.27 -11.71
CA ALA A 197 2.72 -6.72 -11.83
C ALA A 197 1.70 -7.40 -10.93
N SER A 198 1.63 -7.00 -9.65
CA SER A 198 0.61 -7.45 -8.69
C SER A 198 -0.81 -7.29 -9.26
N SER A 199 -1.14 -6.10 -9.75
CA SER A 199 -2.46 -5.80 -10.31
C SER A 199 -2.79 -6.66 -11.54
N ALA A 200 -1.82 -6.92 -12.40
CA ALA A 200 -2.00 -7.78 -13.59
C ALA A 200 -2.23 -9.24 -13.21
N ILE A 201 -1.44 -9.77 -12.26
CA ILE A 201 -1.56 -11.15 -11.78
C ILE A 201 -2.89 -11.36 -11.07
N LYS A 202 -3.32 -10.43 -10.21
CA LYS A 202 -4.64 -10.48 -9.58
C LYS A 202 -5.76 -10.58 -10.61
N ARG A 203 -5.73 -9.74 -11.66
CA ARG A 203 -6.73 -9.80 -12.74
C ARG A 203 -6.68 -11.12 -13.49
N ALA A 204 -5.50 -11.70 -13.69
CA ALA A 204 -5.35 -13.01 -14.31
C ALA A 204 -5.98 -14.10 -13.44
N LEU A 205 -5.70 -14.12 -12.13
CA LEU A 205 -6.27 -15.08 -11.18
C LEU A 205 -7.80 -15.03 -11.15
N LEU A 206 -8.39 -13.84 -11.04
CA LEU A 206 -9.85 -13.68 -11.08
C LEU A 206 -10.45 -14.15 -12.42
N ARG A 207 -9.73 -14.01 -13.54
CA ARG A 207 -10.15 -14.51 -14.86
C ARG A 207 -9.96 -16.01 -15.03
N LEU A 208 -9.22 -16.67 -14.14
CA LEU A 208 -9.02 -18.12 -14.09
C LEU A 208 -9.95 -18.80 -13.07
N GLY A 209 -10.87 -18.04 -12.48
CA GLY A 209 -11.83 -18.56 -11.49
C GLY A 209 -11.34 -18.56 -10.05
N ALA A 210 -10.18 -17.98 -9.74
CA ALA A 210 -9.72 -17.88 -8.36
C ALA A 210 -10.72 -17.10 -7.51
N THR A 211 -10.93 -17.54 -6.26
CA THR A 211 -11.79 -16.81 -5.33
C THR A 211 -11.21 -15.40 -5.06
N PRO A 212 -12.07 -14.41 -4.74
CA PRO A 212 -11.58 -13.07 -4.38
C PRO A 212 -10.56 -13.09 -3.23
N GLN A 213 -10.66 -14.05 -2.31
CA GLN A 213 -9.73 -14.20 -1.18
C GLN A 213 -8.33 -14.63 -1.64
N ILE A 214 -8.25 -15.62 -2.54
CA ILE A 214 -6.97 -16.06 -3.12
C ILE A 214 -6.34 -14.95 -3.96
N ALA A 215 -7.15 -14.27 -4.77
CA ALA A 215 -6.68 -13.14 -5.59
C ALA A 215 -6.14 -11.99 -4.72
N ARG A 216 -6.80 -11.68 -3.59
CA ARG A 216 -6.37 -10.70 -2.59
C ARG A 216 -5.01 -10.99 -2.00
N ARG A 217 -4.89 -12.16 -1.36
CA ARG A 217 -3.66 -12.63 -0.70
C ARG A 217 -2.49 -12.67 -1.67
N THR A 218 -2.71 -13.22 -2.87
CA THR A 218 -1.69 -13.28 -3.92
C THR A 218 -1.26 -11.88 -4.36
N GLY A 219 -2.22 -10.97 -4.60
CA GLY A 219 -1.94 -9.59 -4.99
C GLY A 219 -1.08 -8.84 -3.98
N ILE A 220 -1.43 -8.91 -2.69
CA ILE A 220 -0.68 -8.20 -1.64
C ILE A 220 0.73 -8.78 -1.47
N ALA A 221 0.89 -10.10 -1.47
CA ALA A 221 2.20 -10.73 -1.41
C ALA A 221 3.11 -10.31 -2.58
N ILE A 222 2.56 -10.25 -3.79
CA ILE A 222 3.31 -9.82 -4.98
C ILE A 222 3.62 -8.33 -4.91
N TYR A 223 2.71 -7.49 -4.42
CA TYR A 223 2.96 -6.04 -4.30
C TYR A 223 4.16 -5.77 -3.40
N GLU A 224 4.20 -6.38 -2.21
CA GLU A 224 5.31 -6.21 -1.27
C GLU A 224 6.63 -6.78 -1.85
N ALA A 225 6.56 -7.90 -2.59
CA ALA A 225 7.74 -8.47 -3.25
C ALA A 225 8.24 -7.58 -4.42
N GLU A 226 7.31 -7.01 -5.19
CA GLU A 226 7.58 -6.06 -6.28
C GLU A 226 8.25 -4.79 -5.74
N MET A 227 7.74 -4.24 -4.63
CA MET A 227 8.35 -3.08 -3.98
C MET A 227 9.75 -3.39 -3.47
N ASN A 228 9.95 -4.57 -2.85
CA ASN A 228 11.28 -4.99 -2.42
C ASN A 228 12.27 -5.06 -3.59
N LEU A 229 11.83 -5.52 -4.76
CA LEU A 229 12.67 -5.51 -5.97
C LEU A 229 13.01 -4.09 -6.41
N ILE A 230 12.05 -3.16 -6.39
CA ILE A 230 12.28 -1.76 -6.80
C ILE A 230 13.26 -1.05 -5.84
N ILE A 231 13.14 -1.33 -4.54
CA ILE A 231 13.85 -0.62 -3.48
C ILE A 231 15.24 -1.20 -3.18
N HIS A 232 15.34 -2.52 -3.03
CA HIS A 232 16.50 -3.15 -2.39
C HIS A 232 17.48 -3.80 -3.35
N THR A 233 17.16 -3.90 -4.64
CA THR A 233 18.03 -4.56 -5.62
C THR A 233 18.95 -3.57 -6.33
N THR A 234 19.96 -4.07 -7.04
CA THR A 234 20.85 -3.24 -7.87
C THR A 234 20.37 -3.06 -9.30
N ASN A 235 19.70 -4.06 -9.87
CA ASN A 235 19.30 -4.07 -11.30
C ASN A 235 17.83 -4.42 -11.51
N GLY A 236 17.02 -4.41 -10.44
CA GLY A 236 15.69 -4.97 -10.45
C GLY A 236 15.71 -6.49 -10.29
N GLY A 237 14.66 -7.15 -10.77
CA GLY A 237 14.55 -8.60 -10.68
C GLY A 237 13.39 -9.15 -11.49
N VAL A 238 13.09 -10.42 -11.26
CA VAL A 238 12.06 -11.17 -11.99
C VAL A 238 11.06 -11.73 -11.00
N ILE A 239 9.78 -11.56 -11.30
CA ILE A 239 8.68 -12.27 -10.65
C ILE A 239 8.15 -13.31 -11.64
N ARG A 240 8.25 -14.60 -11.27
CA ARG A 240 7.67 -15.73 -12.00
C ARG A 240 6.54 -16.32 -11.16
N VAL A 241 5.31 -16.26 -11.66
CA VAL A 241 4.14 -16.89 -11.06
C VAL A 241 3.77 -18.11 -11.90
N GLU A 242 3.65 -19.26 -11.26
CA GLU A 242 3.16 -20.50 -11.84
C GLU A 242 1.84 -20.85 -11.17
N ILE A 243 0.77 -20.85 -11.95
CA ILE A 243 -0.60 -21.09 -11.51
C ILE A 243 -0.97 -22.51 -11.93
N GLU A 244 -1.25 -23.35 -10.95
CA GLU A 244 -1.70 -24.73 -11.11
C GLU A 244 -3.08 -24.89 -10.46
N PRO A 245 -3.85 -25.93 -10.81
CA PRO A 245 -5.18 -26.15 -10.25
C PRO A 245 -5.25 -26.17 -8.72
N HIS A 246 -4.20 -26.63 -8.04
CA HIS A 246 -4.18 -26.81 -6.59
C HIS A 246 -3.15 -25.95 -5.85
N GLN A 247 -2.36 -25.15 -6.57
CA GLN A 247 -1.38 -24.26 -5.95
C GLN A 247 -0.98 -23.10 -6.86
N ILE A 248 -0.56 -21.99 -6.24
CA ILE A 248 0.11 -20.89 -6.90
C ILE A 248 1.53 -20.83 -6.34
N SER A 249 2.53 -21.01 -7.20
CA SER A 249 3.94 -20.90 -6.85
C SER A 249 4.49 -19.56 -7.38
N ILE A 250 5.08 -18.75 -6.50
CA ILE A 250 5.66 -17.46 -6.87
C ILE A 250 7.16 -17.51 -6.56
N ASN A 251 7.98 -17.23 -7.56
CA ASN A 251 9.43 -17.12 -7.42
C ASN A 251 9.85 -15.70 -7.77
N ILE A 252 10.49 -15.04 -6.83
CA ILE A 252 11.05 -13.70 -6.96
C ILE A 252 12.57 -13.82 -6.87
N SER A 253 13.28 -13.33 -7.88
CA SER A 253 14.74 -13.43 -7.93
C SER A 253 15.39 -12.13 -8.40
N ASP A 254 16.49 -11.75 -7.77
CA ASP A 254 17.39 -10.67 -8.17
C ASP A 254 18.86 -11.10 -8.12
N ASP A 255 19.71 -10.31 -8.76
CA ASP A 255 21.16 -10.58 -8.89
C ASP A 255 22.02 -9.66 -7.98
N GLY A 256 21.45 -9.02 -6.95
CA GLY A 256 22.23 -8.20 -6.00
C GLY A 256 21.38 -7.32 -5.08
N PRO A 257 21.95 -6.66 -4.06
CA PRO A 257 23.16 -7.03 -3.34
C PRO A 257 22.94 -8.24 -2.42
N GLY A 258 21.72 -8.75 -2.30
CA GLY A 258 21.38 -9.73 -1.27
C GLY A 258 21.19 -9.10 0.12
N ILE A 259 20.77 -9.93 1.07
CA ILE A 259 20.42 -9.57 2.43
C ILE A 259 21.55 -10.06 3.34
N GLU A 260 22.22 -9.14 4.02
CA GLU A 260 23.33 -9.45 4.92
C GLU A 260 22.90 -10.31 6.11
N ASN A 261 21.74 -9.98 6.72
CA ASN A 261 21.15 -10.74 7.81
C ASN A 261 19.66 -10.97 7.56
N VAL A 262 19.32 -12.19 7.16
CA VAL A 262 17.94 -12.60 6.82
C VAL A 262 17.02 -12.59 8.04
N GLU A 263 17.50 -13.02 9.21
CA GLU A 263 16.70 -13.01 10.44
C GLU A 263 16.31 -11.59 10.84
N LEU A 264 17.23 -10.64 10.67
CA LEU A 264 16.99 -9.23 10.96
C LEU A 264 16.01 -8.62 9.95
N ALA A 265 16.12 -8.98 8.66
CA ALA A 265 15.20 -8.56 7.62
C ALA A 265 13.75 -9.01 7.83
N LEU A 266 13.54 -10.13 8.53
CA LEU A 266 12.21 -10.63 8.89
C LEU A 266 11.61 -9.95 10.12
N ARG A 267 12.35 -9.09 10.83
CA ARG A 267 11.82 -8.38 12.00
C ARG A 267 10.94 -7.21 11.56
N PRO A 268 9.71 -7.08 12.09
CA PRO A 268 8.86 -5.93 11.83
C PRO A 268 9.59 -4.61 12.10
N GLY A 269 9.51 -3.68 11.17
CA GLY A 269 10.11 -2.34 11.28
C GLY A 269 11.58 -2.25 10.88
N TYR A 270 12.25 -3.37 10.59
CA TYR A 270 13.63 -3.33 10.10
C TYR A 270 13.69 -3.11 8.59
N SER A 271 14.49 -2.14 8.15
CA SER A 271 14.71 -1.88 6.72
C SER A 271 16.10 -1.31 6.46
N THR A 272 16.71 -1.73 5.35
CA THR A 272 17.96 -1.18 4.81
C THR A 272 17.72 -0.07 3.78
N ALA A 273 16.47 0.40 3.62
CA ALA A 273 16.13 1.47 2.69
C ALA A 273 16.88 2.76 3.04
N THR A 274 17.33 3.48 2.01
CA THR A 274 17.99 4.78 2.16
C THR A 274 17.01 5.82 2.70
N GLU A 275 17.54 6.91 3.25
CA GLU A 275 16.71 8.01 3.78
C GLU A 275 15.79 8.58 2.71
N THR A 276 16.30 8.78 1.48
CA THR A 276 15.49 9.20 0.32
C THR A 276 14.34 8.23 0.03
N VAL A 277 14.54 6.91 0.13
CA VAL A 277 13.45 5.94 -0.08
C VAL A 277 12.42 5.99 1.05
N ARG A 278 12.86 6.25 2.28
CA ARG A 278 11.96 6.44 3.43
C ARG A 278 11.18 7.74 3.36
N GLU A 279 11.77 8.79 2.82
CA GLU A 279 11.11 10.07 2.53
C GLU A 279 10.03 9.91 1.45
N LEU A 280 10.21 8.99 0.50
CA LEU A 280 9.19 8.59 -0.46
C LEU A 280 8.07 7.73 0.17
N GLY A 281 8.08 7.50 1.48
CA GLY A 281 7.07 6.71 2.19
C GLY A 281 7.27 5.19 2.12
N PHE A 282 8.34 4.71 1.47
CA PHE A 282 8.65 3.29 1.35
C PHE A 282 9.69 2.83 2.38
N GLY A 283 9.92 1.52 2.50
CA GLY A 283 10.99 1.02 3.38
C GLY A 283 10.70 1.14 4.87
N ALA A 284 9.43 1.10 5.28
CA ALA A 284 9.01 1.01 6.69
C ALA A 284 9.33 -0.34 7.37
N GLY A 285 9.91 -1.30 6.65
CA GLY A 285 10.34 -2.59 7.21
C GLY A 285 9.24 -3.60 7.48
N MET A 286 8.09 -3.47 6.80
CA MET A 286 6.94 -4.38 6.98
C MET A 286 6.75 -5.38 5.83
N GLY A 287 7.45 -5.21 4.71
CA GLY A 287 7.13 -5.94 3.47
C GLY A 287 7.22 -7.47 3.60
N LEU A 288 8.35 -8.00 4.10
CA LEU A 288 8.51 -9.46 4.26
C LEU A 288 7.51 -10.06 5.26
N VAL A 289 7.15 -9.32 6.31
CA VAL A 289 6.15 -9.75 7.30
C VAL A 289 4.76 -9.78 6.69
N ASN A 290 4.42 -8.78 5.87
CA ASN A 290 3.15 -8.73 5.14
C ASN A 290 3.05 -9.88 4.13
N ILE A 291 4.13 -10.20 3.42
CA ILE A 291 4.19 -11.36 2.52
C ILE A 291 3.93 -12.64 3.30
N GLN A 292 4.60 -12.84 4.45
CA GLN A 292 4.46 -14.05 5.25
C GLN A 292 3.02 -14.28 5.72
N ARG A 293 2.27 -13.22 6.05
CA ARG A 293 0.84 -13.31 6.41
C ARG A 293 -0.07 -13.69 5.24
N CYS A 294 0.36 -13.42 4.01
CA CYS A 294 -0.45 -13.65 2.82
C CYS A 294 -0.29 -15.06 2.24
N VAL A 295 0.75 -15.82 2.62
CA VAL A 295 1.12 -17.08 1.93
C VAL A 295 1.19 -18.24 2.90
N ASP A 296 0.96 -19.46 2.40
CA ASP A 296 0.99 -20.67 3.25
C ASP A 296 2.42 -21.18 3.45
N SER A 297 3.32 -20.88 2.52
CA SER A 297 4.75 -21.17 2.66
C SER A 297 5.60 -20.04 2.07
N MET A 298 6.64 -19.66 2.82
CA MET A 298 7.63 -18.67 2.42
C MET A 298 9.03 -19.23 2.69
N ARG A 299 9.91 -19.17 1.67
CA ARG A 299 11.33 -19.50 1.80
C ARG A 299 12.17 -18.40 1.17
N LEU A 300 12.98 -17.76 2.00
CA LEU A 300 13.86 -16.67 1.62
C LEU A 300 15.31 -17.17 1.67
N GLU A 301 15.99 -17.13 0.52
CA GLU A 301 17.40 -17.47 0.39
C GLU A 301 18.13 -16.25 -0.14
N SER A 302 19.15 -15.78 0.56
CA SER A 302 19.91 -14.62 0.12
C SER A 302 21.37 -14.80 0.46
N VAL A 303 22.23 -14.35 -0.45
CA VAL A 303 23.68 -14.31 -0.22
C VAL A 303 24.16 -12.91 -0.55
N TYR A 304 24.76 -12.27 0.44
CA TYR A 304 25.35 -10.94 0.27
C TYR A 304 26.38 -10.93 -0.87
N GLY A 305 26.25 -9.98 -1.78
CA GLY A 305 27.00 -9.86 -3.03
C GLY A 305 26.50 -10.72 -4.20
N LYS A 306 25.50 -11.60 -4.03
CA LYS A 306 25.00 -12.49 -5.09
C LYS A 306 23.52 -12.33 -5.44
N GLY A 307 22.73 -11.75 -4.55
CA GLY A 307 21.29 -11.53 -4.74
C GLY A 307 20.40 -12.38 -3.84
N THR A 308 19.09 -12.27 -4.09
CA THR A 308 18.04 -12.90 -3.27
C THR A 308 17.10 -13.74 -4.11
N ASN A 309 16.65 -14.86 -3.55
CA ASN A 309 15.60 -15.72 -4.07
C ASN A 309 14.52 -15.90 -3.01
N LEU A 310 13.32 -15.40 -3.29
CA LEU A 310 12.15 -15.55 -2.44
C LEU A 310 11.14 -16.46 -3.14
N ARG A 311 10.86 -17.61 -2.52
CA ARG A 311 9.87 -18.59 -2.98
C ARG A 311 8.65 -18.56 -2.08
N LEU A 312 7.49 -18.36 -2.67
CA LEU A 312 6.20 -18.34 -2.00
C LEU A 312 5.31 -19.44 -2.58
N LYS A 313 4.46 -20.03 -1.73
CA LYS A 313 3.38 -20.91 -2.17
C LYS A 313 2.07 -20.53 -1.50
N ILE A 314 1.01 -20.57 -2.29
CA ILE A 314 -0.39 -20.50 -1.84
C ILE A 314 -1.06 -21.79 -2.30
N LEU A 315 -1.63 -22.54 -1.37
CA LEU A 315 -2.38 -23.76 -1.61
C LEU A 315 -3.82 -23.40 -1.93
N LEU A 316 -4.39 -24.03 -2.94
CA LEU A 316 -5.78 -23.85 -3.33
C LEU A 316 -6.58 -25.04 -2.82
N GLN A 317 -7.63 -24.78 -2.03
CA GLN A 317 -8.57 -25.84 -1.66
C GLN A 317 -9.38 -26.30 -2.88
N LYS A 318 -10.05 -27.46 -2.78
CA LYS A 318 -10.81 -28.04 -3.90
C LYS A 318 -11.86 -27.07 -4.48
N GLU A 319 -12.47 -26.26 -3.61
CA GLU A 319 -13.46 -25.23 -3.95
C GLU A 319 -12.83 -23.93 -4.51
N GLU A 320 -11.52 -23.79 -4.40
CA GLU A 320 -10.73 -22.64 -4.86
C GLU A 320 -9.84 -22.98 -6.06
N SER A 321 -10.02 -24.19 -6.61
CA SER A 321 -9.29 -24.67 -7.76
C SER A 321 -9.51 -23.76 -8.97
N VAL A 322 -8.43 -23.42 -9.65
CA VAL A 322 -8.45 -22.50 -10.79
C VAL A 322 -8.56 -23.27 -12.09
N GLY A 323 -9.63 -22.97 -12.84
CA GLY A 323 -10.02 -23.59 -14.11
C GLY A 323 -10.31 -25.09 -14.09
N GLU A 324 -10.75 -25.62 -12.95
CA GLU A 324 -11.58 -26.83 -12.95
C GLU A 324 -13.05 -26.42 -12.98
N GLY A 325 -13.78 -26.88 -14.00
CA GLY A 325 -15.23 -26.64 -14.11
C GLY A 325 -15.97 -27.22 -12.92
N SER A 326 -16.85 -26.43 -12.31
CA SER A 326 -17.79 -26.92 -11.31
C SER A 326 -18.70 -27.94 -12.00
N THR A 327 -18.43 -29.23 -11.82
CA THR A 327 -19.37 -30.27 -12.27
C THR A 327 -20.63 -30.12 -11.41
N PRO A 328 -21.80 -29.80 -12.00
CA PRO A 328 -23.03 -29.79 -11.23
C PRO A 328 -23.29 -31.23 -10.80
N ASN A 329 -23.50 -31.44 -9.50
CA ASN A 329 -24.01 -32.69 -8.96
C ASN A 329 -25.19 -33.14 -9.80
N LYS A 330 -25.00 -34.19 -10.60
CA LYS A 330 -26.12 -34.98 -11.12
C LYS A 330 -26.59 -35.86 -9.96
N GLU A 331 -27.52 -35.33 -9.17
CA GLU A 331 -28.32 -36.18 -8.30
C GLU A 331 -29.19 -37.10 -9.18
N ASN A 332 -29.04 -38.41 -8.95
CA ASN A 332 -30.01 -39.45 -9.30
C ASN A 332 -30.98 -39.61 -8.14
#